data_AF-A0A0G4FGI9-F1
#
_entry.id   AF-A0A0G4FGI9-F1
#
_cell.length_a   1.000
_cell.length_b   1.000
_cell.length_c   1.000
_cell.angle_alpha   90.00
_cell.angle_beta   90.00
_cell.angle_gamma   90.00
#
_symmetry.space_group_name_H-M   'P 1'
#
loop_
_entity.id
_entity.type
_entity.pdbx_description
1 polymer ?
#
loop_
_entity_poly.entity_id
_entity_poly.type
_entity_poly.pdbx_seq_one_letter_code
_entity_poly.pdbx_strand_id
1 'polypeptide(L)'
;MGCSASVDRSAATVPAVPSAPNVSVEPQQLDEESAIVVEEPAVNAVQSGEGGEWREYPGMYLGCYAEGGKVHQTLASAQTKCLEIKAGGITKECRGYTLRRGKNPCPSPSGEVSWIFNGDPIKPESPGETVEVPAGTFERKQDSFLGGYADRAKYLNLDDALIRAAQLYPVAGGVTREWSKYSIRKGKTLQPSASGEVSWLIKKVNKDGLPPTRVDSKASDRGKQEEEKEDGCWKKLPDTYLSCYAAGSNSVHESLEEAKRHVIELKGAAGGVTKEGPRRYTVRKGKTPMKSPSGETSWLSVDCDTGLPPEEKAASQSGTLGDLVGDAVVDNSGKLYKVDSMHGKVVALYVSAHWCPPCRAFTPQLADLYRKLQGGGKPFEVIFVSCDQNQSGFDEYFSSMPWKALPFEERATKGQISATFGIRGIPACVLLEVSKMGSYRMFDREGRSTISRDLEGARFPWGASLHTSEGSAPPPQPSGKGDGQLKDLIGDEFVGKSGDTPSLQSMKNKVVGLYFSAHWCPPCRGFTPKLAKVYEKLKGEGEPFEIVFASFDRNTEQFNEYFSEMPWIAIKHGSAQAGMAAGKFGIRGIPSLILLKVDEQMNYTAFDKAATMTVKRDPEAEAFPWGAPST
;
A
#
# COMPACT_ATOMS: atom_id res chain seq x y z
N MET A 1 68.29 -8.22 -41.66
CA MET A 1 68.81 -6.89 -41.27
C MET A 1 68.19 -6.56 -39.91
N GLY A 2 68.88 -6.49 -38.77
CA GLY A 2 70.28 -6.70 -38.40
C GLY A 2 70.40 -6.94 -36.87
N CYS A 3 71.50 -7.60 -36.48
CA CYS A 3 72.34 -7.56 -35.26
C CYS A 3 71.74 -7.05 -33.91
N SER A 4 72.03 -7.59 -32.71
CA SER A 4 73.13 -8.41 -32.18
C SER A 4 72.93 -8.73 -30.67
N ALA A 5 73.40 -9.92 -30.23
CA ALA A 5 74.13 -10.26 -28.98
C ALA A 5 73.56 -9.89 -27.57
N SER A 6 73.68 -10.65 -26.47
CA SER A 6 74.06 -12.03 -26.10
C SER A 6 73.97 -12.14 -24.55
N VAL A 7 73.32 -13.20 -24.01
CA VAL A 7 73.61 -14.10 -22.85
C VAL A 7 74.45 -13.53 -21.65
N ASP A 8 74.20 -13.74 -20.33
CA ASP A 8 73.89 -14.99 -19.59
C ASP A 8 73.59 -14.78 -18.07
N ARG A 9 72.96 -15.82 -17.47
CA ARG A 9 72.77 -16.33 -16.07
C ARG A 9 73.19 -15.54 -14.81
N SER A 10 72.36 -15.62 -13.75
CA SER A 10 72.60 -16.45 -12.53
C SER A 10 71.50 -16.33 -11.46
N ALA A 11 71.26 -17.43 -10.72
CA ALA A 11 70.26 -17.63 -9.67
C ALA A 11 70.79 -17.31 -8.25
N ALA A 12 69.92 -17.05 -7.27
CA ALA A 12 70.17 -17.34 -5.85
C ALA A 12 68.90 -17.28 -4.96
N THR A 13 68.91 -18.11 -3.92
CA THR A 13 67.84 -18.46 -2.97
C THR A 13 68.11 -17.86 -1.56
N VAL A 14 67.03 -17.65 -0.79
CA VAL A 14 66.80 -17.43 0.67
C VAL A 14 67.98 -17.52 1.67
N PRO A 15 67.93 -16.75 2.79
CA PRO A 15 68.03 -17.37 4.13
C PRO A 15 67.11 -16.78 5.23
N ALA A 16 67.12 -17.44 6.40
CA ALA A 16 66.17 -17.45 7.52
C ALA A 16 66.68 -16.77 8.84
N VAL A 17 65.73 -16.38 9.74
CA VAL A 17 65.63 -16.48 11.25
C VAL A 17 66.85 -16.00 12.11
N PRO A 18 66.72 -15.24 13.26
CA PRO A 18 66.15 -15.71 14.55
C PRO A 18 65.59 -14.67 15.58
N SER A 19 65.16 -15.19 16.74
CA SER A 19 64.32 -14.61 17.81
C SER A 19 65.07 -14.22 19.12
N ALA A 20 64.39 -13.39 19.95
CA ALA A 20 64.54 -13.10 21.42
C ALA A 20 65.68 -12.13 21.85
N PRO A 21 65.58 -11.34 22.97
CA PRO A 21 64.99 -11.69 24.28
C PRO A 21 64.19 -10.60 25.05
N ASN A 22 63.81 -10.94 26.29
CA ASN A 22 62.89 -10.29 27.25
C ASN A 22 63.66 -9.82 28.51
N VAL A 23 63.40 -8.63 29.06
CA VAL A 23 63.86 -8.19 30.41
C VAL A 23 62.83 -7.24 31.06
N SER A 24 62.50 -7.53 32.32
CA SER A 24 61.57 -6.82 33.22
C SER A 24 62.28 -5.79 34.12
N VAL A 25 61.63 -4.66 34.47
CA VAL A 25 61.81 -3.93 35.74
C VAL A 25 60.50 -3.18 36.10
N GLU A 26 60.17 -3.16 37.39
CA GLU A 26 58.95 -2.66 38.06
C GLU A 26 59.18 -1.25 38.71
N PRO A 27 58.28 -0.67 39.53
CA PRO A 27 57.50 0.55 39.26
C PRO A 27 57.96 1.82 40.02
N GLN A 28 57.51 3.01 39.57
CA GLN A 28 57.49 4.22 40.40
C GLN A 28 56.18 5.02 40.21
N GLN A 29 55.52 5.28 41.34
CA GLN A 29 54.37 6.19 41.50
C GLN A 29 54.81 7.66 41.46
N LEU A 30 53.94 8.54 40.96
CA LEU A 30 53.55 9.84 41.55
C LEU A 30 52.57 10.56 40.60
N ASP A 31 51.29 10.44 40.95
CA ASP A 31 50.27 11.48 41.17
C ASP A 31 49.97 12.62 40.16
N GLU A 32 48.65 12.86 40.10
CA GLU A 32 47.87 14.07 39.78
C GLU A 32 47.38 14.34 38.34
N GLU A 33 46.04 14.29 38.26
CA GLU A 33 45.12 15.12 37.47
C GLU A 33 45.38 15.35 35.98
N SER A 34 44.58 14.68 35.13
CA SER A 34 43.68 15.36 34.18
C SER A 34 42.96 14.34 33.31
N ALA A 35 41.76 13.93 33.75
CA ALA A 35 40.78 13.34 32.86
C ALA A 35 40.25 14.44 31.93
N ILE A 36 40.55 14.33 30.64
CA ILE A 36 39.95 15.16 29.60
C ILE A 36 38.49 14.72 29.47
N VAL A 37 37.62 15.39 30.21
CA VAL A 37 36.18 15.45 29.95
C VAL A 37 36.01 16.33 28.73
N VAL A 38 35.53 15.76 27.62
CA VAL A 38 35.02 16.58 26.52
C VAL A 38 33.58 16.92 26.90
N GLU A 39 33.40 18.08 27.55
CA GLU A 39 32.09 18.67 27.82
C GLU A 39 31.40 19.06 26.52
N GLU A 40 30.10 18.79 26.45
CA GLU A 40 29.19 19.35 25.46
C GLU A 40 29.08 20.87 25.64
N PRO A 41 29.16 21.70 24.59
CA PRO A 41 28.82 23.10 24.72
C PRO A 41 27.30 23.27 24.83
N ALA A 42 26.88 23.74 26.00
CA ALA A 42 25.52 24.15 26.32
C ALA A 42 24.90 25.05 25.25
N VAL A 43 23.73 24.66 24.76
CA VAL A 43 22.88 25.50 23.90
C VAL A 43 22.00 26.36 24.80
N ASN A 44 22.22 27.68 24.72
CA ASN A 44 21.54 28.71 25.49
C ASN A 44 20.01 28.56 25.48
N ALA A 45 19.45 28.34 26.67
CA ALA A 45 18.03 28.53 26.94
C ALA A 45 17.68 30.03 26.79
N VAL A 46 16.85 30.36 25.80
CA VAL A 46 16.14 31.65 25.80
C VAL A 46 15.02 31.51 26.83
N GLN A 47 15.25 32.02 28.05
CA GLN A 47 14.19 32.24 29.02
C GLN A 47 13.25 33.34 28.49
N SER A 48 12.08 32.95 27.97
CA SER A 48 10.95 33.86 27.83
C SER A 48 10.01 33.66 29.01
N GLY A 49 9.75 34.75 29.75
CA GLY A 49 8.88 34.77 30.92
C GLY A 49 7.51 34.13 30.66
N GLU A 50 7.08 33.40 31.69
CA GLU A 50 5.73 32.89 31.96
C GLU A 50 5.09 32.01 30.87
N GLY A 51 5.36 30.69 30.96
CA GLY A 51 4.30 29.69 30.81
C GLY A 51 4.46 28.59 29.76
N GLY A 52 5.64 28.37 29.15
CA GLY A 52 5.83 27.18 28.31
C GLY A 52 7.26 26.96 27.80
N GLU A 53 7.56 25.70 27.48
CA GLU A 53 8.88 25.26 26.99
C GLU A 53 8.82 24.77 25.54
N TRP A 54 9.88 25.03 24.78
CA TRP A 54 10.05 24.47 23.44
C TRP A 54 10.74 23.12 23.51
N ARG A 55 10.09 22.07 23.00
CA ARG A 55 10.67 20.73 22.87
C ARG A 55 11.18 20.50 21.45
N GLU A 56 12.43 20.07 21.32
CA GLU A 56 13.08 19.70 20.07
C GLU A 56 12.87 18.23 19.70
N TYR A 57 12.70 17.96 18.40
CA TYR A 57 12.53 16.64 17.81
C TYR A 57 13.51 16.48 16.64
N PRO A 58 14.70 15.90 16.88
CA PRO A 58 15.67 15.61 15.84
C PRO A 58 15.19 14.51 14.89
N GLY A 59 15.49 14.65 13.59
CA GLY A 59 15.08 13.69 12.56
C GLY A 59 13.57 13.66 12.31
N MET A 60 12.84 14.72 12.68
CA MET A 60 11.39 14.82 12.57
C MET A 60 10.94 16.14 11.92
N TYR A 61 9.88 16.09 11.13
CA TYR A 61 9.24 17.27 10.52
C TYR A 61 7.78 17.43 10.99
N LEU A 62 7.26 18.66 10.96
CA LEU A 62 5.85 18.97 11.25
C LEU A 62 5.08 19.30 9.97
N GLY A 63 3.87 18.75 9.85
CA GLY A 63 3.05 18.89 8.65
C GLY A 63 2.37 20.26 8.51
N CYS A 64 2.08 20.63 7.25
CA CYS A 64 1.29 21.80 6.82
C CYS A 64 1.88 23.17 7.19
N TYR A 65 2.12 24.05 6.24
CA TYR A 65 2.61 25.41 6.53
C TYR A 65 1.53 26.29 7.18
N ALA A 66 1.89 27.03 8.23
CA ALA A 66 1.01 27.98 8.89
C ALA A 66 0.82 29.27 8.07
N GLU A 67 1.90 29.77 7.46
CA GLU A 67 1.94 31.00 6.64
C GLU A 67 2.42 30.72 5.20
N GLY A 68 1.84 29.73 4.52
CA GLY A 68 2.10 29.52 3.08
C GLY A 68 3.57 29.24 2.71
N GLY A 69 4.37 28.73 3.64
CA GLY A 69 5.79 28.38 3.38
C GLY A 69 6.78 29.51 3.62
N LYS A 70 6.38 30.60 4.28
CA LYS A 70 7.30 31.67 4.64
C LYS A 70 8.46 31.14 5.49
N VAL A 71 9.68 31.51 5.11
CA VAL A 71 10.94 31.07 5.72
C VAL A 71 11.49 32.16 6.62
N HIS A 72 11.73 31.82 7.89
CA HIS A 72 12.39 32.65 8.88
C HIS A 72 13.87 32.29 8.94
N GLN A 73 14.75 33.27 8.99
CA GLN A 73 16.20 33.03 8.97
C GLN A 73 16.73 32.53 10.33
N THR A 74 16.05 32.85 11.42
CA THR A 74 16.45 32.46 12.78
C THR A 74 15.33 31.73 13.52
N LEU A 75 15.71 30.81 14.42
CA LEU A 75 14.76 30.05 15.23
C LEU A 75 13.94 30.98 16.14
N ALA A 76 14.57 31.99 16.75
CA ALA A 76 13.90 32.97 17.60
C ALA A 76 12.79 33.75 16.85
N SER A 77 13.05 34.17 15.60
CA SER A 77 12.03 34.83 14.78
C SER A 77 10.84 33.91 14.47
N ALA A 78 11.12 32.63 14.22
CA ALA A 78 10.09 31.62 14.02
C ALA A 78 9.30 31.35 15.32
N GLN A 79 9.96 31.27 16.49
CA GLN A 79 9.30 31.05 17.79
C GLN A 79 8.32 32.17 18.12
N THR A 80 8.75 33.44 18.02
CA THR A 80 7.87 34.58 18.25
C THR A 80 6.66 34.55 17.33
N LYS A 81 6.88 34.31 16.03
CA LYS A 81 5.78 34.29 15.06
C LYS A 81 4.85 33.09 15.26
N CYS A 82 5.39 31.94 15.66
CA CYS A 82 4.62 30.73 15.96
C CYS A 82 3.63 30.95 17.10
N LEU A 83 4.04 31.65 18.16
CA LEU A 83 3.17 31.98 19.29
C LEU A 83 2.10 33.02 18.90
N GLU A 84 2.49 34.06 18.15
CA GLU A 84 1.57 35.12 17.69
C GLU A 84 0.39 34.55 16.88
N ILE A 85 0.67 33.66 15.92
CA ILE A 85 -0.35 33.10 15.04
C ILE A 85 -0.92 31.77 15.55
N LYS A 86 -0.49 31.32 16.73
CA LYS A 86 -0.86 30.03 17.33
C LYS A 86 -0.61 28.83 16.40
N ALA A 87 0.54 28.82 15.72
CA ALA A 87 0.96 27.70 14.90
C ALA A 87 1.30 26.47 15.77
N GLY A 88 1.27 25.29 15.16
CA GLY A 88 1.51 24.01 15.83
C GLY A 88 2.97 23.74 16.17
N GLY A 89 3.91 24.34 15.45
CA GLY A 89 5.33 24.28 15.74
C GLY A 89 6.20 24.78 14.59
N ILE A 90 7.48 24.49 14.62
CA ILE A 90 8.50 24.98 13.68
C ILE A 90 9.30 23.79 13.13
N THR A 91 9.65 23.81 11.84
CA THR A 91 10.60 22.83 11.25
C THR A 91 11.74 23.56 10.54
N LYS A 92 12.97 23.12 10.78
CA LYS A 92 14.18 23.59 10.10
C LYS A 92 14.34 22.87 8.76
N GLU A 93 14.35 23.65 7.70
CA GLU A 93 14.62 23.23 6.33
C GLU A 93 15.97 23.81 5.87
N CYS A 94 16.46 23.38 4.69
CA CYS A 94 17.74 23.84 4.12
C CYS A 94 17.85 25.37 3.95
N ARG A 95 16.72 26.08 3.85
CA ARG A 95 16.68 27.54 3.60
C ARG A 95 16.34 28.37 4.85
N GLY A 96 16.06 27.72 5.99
CA GLY A 96 15.67 28.37 7.24
C GLY A 96 14.54 27.64 7.98
N TYR A 97 13.83 28.36 8.85
CA TYR A 97 12.79 27.83 9.73
C TYR A 97 11.40 28.15 9.19
N THR A 98 10.53 27.14 9.14
CA THR A 98 9.16 27.29 8.63
C THR A 98 8.13 26.98 9.70
N LEU A 99 7.06 27.78 9.73
CA LEU A 99 5.96 27.64 10.68
C LEU A 99 5.00 26.56 10.20
N ARG A 100 4.63 25.64 11.09
CA ARG A 100 3.80 24.47 10.79
C ARG A 100 2.53 24.46 11.60
N ARG A 101 1.41 24.04 11.02
CA ARG A 101 0.11 23.90 11.72
C ARG A 101 0.03 22.59 12.50
N GLY A 102 0.70 21.54 12.01
CA GLY A 102 0.74 20.24 12.66
C GLY A 102 1.45 20.31 14.01
N LYS A 103 0.92 19.58 14.99
CA LYS A 103 1.49 19.39 16.33
C LYS A 103 2.06 17.98 16.55
N ASN A 104 1.99 17.12 15.53
CA ASN A 104 2.46 15.75 15.60
C ASN A 104 3.73 15.61 14.75
N PRO A 105 4.90 15.33 15.35
CA PRO A 105 6.14 15.12 14.63
C PRO A 105 6.11 13.82 13.82
N CYS A 106 6.61 13.87 12.59
CA CYS A 106 6.70 12.72 11.67
C CYS A 106 8.16 12.45 11.28
N PRO A 107 8.56 11.19 11.03
CA PRO A 107 9.92 10.86 10.59
C PRO A 107 10.33 11.64 9.35
N SER A 108 11.50 12.28 9.42
CA SER A 108 12.07 13.04 8.32
C SER A 108 12.92 12.15 7.40
N PRO A 109 12.66 12.15 6.07
CA PRO A 109 13.53 11.51 5.08
C PRO A 109 14.89 12.21 4.91
N SER A 110 14.99 13.48 5.35
CA SER A 110 16.14 14.39 5.12
C SER A 110 16.87 14.78 6.41
N GLY A 111 16.45 14.24 7.56
CA GLY A 111 17.02 14.56 8.87
C GLY A 111 16.66 15.94 9.43
N GLU A 112 15.50 16.50 9.06
CA GLU A 112 15.03 17.78 9.60
C GLU A 112 14.88 17.76 11.13
N VAL A 113 14.90 18.95 11.73
CA VAL A 113 14.66 19.14 13.16
C VAL A 113 13.41 20.00 13.35
N SER A 114 12.55 19.63 14.30
CA SER A 114 11.33 20.39 14.61
C SER A 114 11.22 20.80 16.08
N TRP A 115 10.51 21.89 16.36
CA TRP A 115 10.24 22.39 17.71
C TRP A 115 8.74 22.59 17.94
N ILE A 116 8.24 22.15 19.09
CA ILE A 116 6.84 22.31 19.51
C ILE A 116 6.82 23.03 20.86
N PHE A 117 5.92 24.00 21.02
CA PHE A 117 5.75 24.72 22.28
C PHE A 117 4.74 24.01 23.17
N ASN A 118 5.17 23.65 24.39
CA ASN A 118 4.33 23.10 25.45
C ASN A 118 4.06 24.20 26.48
N GLY A 119 2.96 24.93 26.29
CA GLY A 119 2.47 25.95 27.21
C GLY A 119 1.09 26.45 26.79
N ASP A 120 0.26 26.85 27.77
CA ASP A 120 -1.06 27.39 27.50
C ASP A 120 -0.95 28.85 27.03
N PRO A 121 -1.56 29.24 25.90
CA PRO A 121 -1.58 30.64 25.48
C PRO A 121 -2.39 31.51 26.46
N ILE A 122 -1.84 32.67 26.82
CA ILE A 122 -2.44 33.68 27.72
C ILE A 122 -3.91 33.95 27.33
N LYS A 123 -4.83 33.74 28.29
CA LYS A 123 -6.27 33.99 28.19
C LYS A 123 -6.59 35.48 28.39
N PRO A 124 -7.56 36.01 27.63
CA PRO A 124 -8.51 36.98 28.16
C PRO A 124 -9.89 36.33 28.36
N GLU A 125 -10.37 36.51 29.59
CA GLU A 125 -11.67 36.32 30.25
C GLU A 125 -12.90 35.89 29.43
N SER A 126 -13.59 34.87 29.97
CA SER A 126 -15.00 34.53 29.70
C SER A 126 -15.92 35.27 30.69
N PRO A 127 -17.18 35.58 30.30
CA PRO A 127 -18.26 34.75 30.84
C PRO A 127 -19.44 34.51 29.88
N GLY A 128 -20.08 33.35 30.03
CA GLY A 128 -21.43 33.08 29.53
C GLY A 128 -21.60 31.64 29.06
N GLU A 129 -22.46 30.88 29.75
CA GLU A 129 -22.91 29.52 29.40
C GLU A 129 -23.01 29.27 27.89
N THR A 130 -22.45 28.15 27.44
CA THR A 130 -22.64 27.63 26.09
C THR A 130 -24.11 27.29 25.87
N VAL A 131 -24.83 28.18 25.20
CA VAL A 131 -26.19 27.95 24.73
C VAL A 131 -26.13 27.20 23.41
N GLU A 132 -26.57 25.94 23.39
CA GLU A 132 -26.79 25.23 22.12
C GLU A 132 -28.03 25.77 21.41
N VAL A 133 -27.89 26.11 20.12
CA VAL A 133 -29.00 26.57 19.27
C VAL A 133 -29.74 25.34 18.72
N PRO A 134 -31.04 25.15 18.99
CA PRO A 134 -31.79 24.01 18.47
C PRO A 134 -31.89 24.00 16.94
N ALA A 135 -31.92 22.80 16.38
CA ALA A 135 -32.08 22.58 14.95
C ALA A 135 -33.37 23.23 14.41
N GLY A 136 -33.26 23.95 13.28
CA GLY A 136 -34.39 24.64 12.65
C GLY A 136 -34.71 26.03 13.19
N THR A 137 -33.90 26.57 14.12
CA THR A 137 -34.01 27.97 14.59
C THR A 137 -33.70 28.97 13.47
N PHE A 138 -32.74 28.61 12.61
CA PHE A 138 -32.30 29.41 11.47
C PHE A 138 -32.69 28.74 10.15
N GLU A 139 -33.19 29.52 9.20
CA GLU A 139 -33.37 29.11 7.81
C GLU A 139 -32.17 29.56 6.98
N ARG A 140 -31.49 28.59 6.38
CA ARG A 140 -30.37 28.84 5.46
C ARG A 140 -30.90 29.15 4.07
N LYS A 141 -30.42 30.24 3.48
CA LYS A 141 -30.71 30.62 2.10
C LYS A 141 -29.41 30.93 1.35
N GLN A 142 -29.22 30.26 0.22
CA GLN A 142 -28.15 30.55 -0.73
C GLN A 142 -28.47 31.80 -1.55
N ASP A 143 -27.43 32.41 -2.10
CA ASP A 143 -27.49 33.60 -2.96
C ASP A 143 -28.31 34.74 -2.35
N SER A 144 -28.12 34.97 -1.04
CA SER A 144 -28.81 36.02 -0.32
C SER A 144 -28.03 36.56 0.88
N PHE A 145 -28.26 37.84 1.17
CA PHE A 145 -27.68 38.54 2.32
C PHE A 145 -28.74 39.21 3.18
N LEU A 146 -28.41 39.46 4.45
CA LEU A 146 -29.22 40.25 5.37
C LEU A 146 -28.60 41.65 5.50
N GLY A 147 -29.45 42.67 5.37
CA GLY A 147 -29.04 44.07 5.40
C GLY A 147 -28.64 44.56 6.80
N GLY A 148 -27.67 45.48 6.86
CA GLY A 148 -27.23 46.12 8.10
C GLY A 148 -26.46 45.23 9.07
N TYR A 149 -25.78 45.82 10.05
CA TYR A 149 -24.95 45.12 11.04
C TYR A 149 -25.59 45.22 12.43
N ALA A 150 -25.87 44.07 13.04
CA ALA A 150 -26.31 43.98 14.44
C ALA A 150 -25.10 43.93 15.37
N ASP A 151 -24.03 43.29 14.91
CA ASP A 151 -22.70 43.30 15.52
C ASP A 151 -21.67 43.56 14.41
N ARG A 152 -20.66 44.39 14.69
CA ARG A 152 -19.55 44.65 13.75
C ARG A 152 -18.42 43.64 13.90
N ALA A 153 -18.44 42.80 14.94
CA ALA A 153 -17.53 41.69 15.08
C ALA A 153 -17.65 40.71 13.90
N LYS A 154 -16.50 40.14 13.52
CA LYS A 154 -16.42 39.13 12.46
C LYS A 154 -16.06 37.79 13.08
N TYR A 155 -16.88 36.80 12.83
CA TYR A 155 -16.75 35.46 13.38
C TYR A 155 -16.09 34.56 12.35
N LEU A 156 -15.17 33.70 12.80
CA LEU A 156 -14.51 32.72 11.95
C LEU A 156 -15.30 31.41 11.86
N ASN A 157 -16.16 31.15 12.86
CA ASN A 157 -17.02 29.98 12.93
C ASN A 157 -18.49 30.40 12.83
N LEU A 158 -19.28 29.61 12.10
CA LEU A 158 -20.71 29.79 11.98
C LEU A 158 -21.41 29.57 13.32
N ASP A 159 -21.01 28.55 14.10
CA ASP A 159 -21.67 28.19 15.36
C ASP A 159 -21.64 29.37 16.34
N ASP A 160 -20.46 29.98 16.52
CA ASP A 160 -20.29 31.17 17.38
C ASP A 160 -21.12 32.36 16.88
N ALA A 161 -21.19 32.54 15.56
CA ALA A 161 -21.97 33.60 14.95
C ALA A 161 -23.48 33.38 15.15
N LEU A 162 -23.97 32.14 15.03
CA LEU A 162 -25.37 31.78 15.24
C LEU A 162 -25.77 31.90 16.71
N ILE A 163 -24.92 31.43 17.63
CA ILE A 163 -25.12 31.58 19.08
C ILE A 163 -25.23 33.07 19.42
N ARG A 164 -24.29 33.88 18.95
CA ARG A 164 -24.31 35.32 19.19
C ARG A 164 -25.51 36.01 18.52
N ALA A 165 -25.89 35.60 17.32
CA ALA A 165 -27.07 36.15 16.64
C ALA A 165 -28.36 35.84 17.42
N ALA A 166 -28.46 34.64 18.00
CA ALA A 166 -29.56 34.26 18.87
C ALA A 166 -29.58 35.10 20.16
N GLN A 167 -28.43 35.34 20.78
CA GLN A 167 -28.29 36.23 21.95
C GLN A 167 -28.67 37.68 21.66
N LEU A 168 -28.45 38.14 20.42
CA LEU A 168 -28.77 39.49 19.98
C LEU A 168 -30.20 39.64 19.43
N TYR A 169 -31.02 38.59 19.43
CA TYR A 169 -32.42 38.71 19.05
C TYR A 169 -33.18 39.61 20.05
N PRO A 170 -34.13 40.48 19.65
CA PRO A 170 -34.68 40.70 18.31
C PRO A 170 -33.91 41.72 17.44
N VAL A 171 -32.74 42.18 17.89
CA VAL A 171 -31.89 43.17 17.19
C VAL A 171 -31.21 42.54 15.98
N ALA A 172 -30.71 41.32 16.13
CA ALA A 172 -30.22 40.51 15.02
C ALA A 172 -31.39 39.81 14.33
N GLY A 173 -31.42 39.90 12.99
CA GLY A 173 -32.31 39.09 12.16
C GLY A 173 -31.64 37.80 11.69
N GLY A 174 -30.31 37.72 11.72
CA GLY A 174 -29.58 36.51 11.36
C GLY A 174 -28.09 36.73 11.10
N VAL A 175 -27.45 35.77 10.44
CA VAL A 175 -26.03 35.78 10.08
C VAL A 175 -25.87 35.76 8.57
N THR A 176 -24.94 36.55 8.03
CA THR A 176 -24.52 36.48 6.63
C THR A 176 -23.03 36.16 6.55
N ARG A 177 -22.68 35.18 5.70
CA ARG A 177 -21.29 34.88 5.35
C ARG A 177 -20.82 35.80 4.24
N GLU A 178 -19.80 36.58 4.54
CA GLU A 178 -19.05 37.40 3.59
C GLU A 178 -17.66 36.78 3.45
N TRP A 179 -17.36 36.23 2.27
CA TRP A 179 -16.07 35.56 2.02
C TRP A 179 -15.81 34.43 3.05
N SER A 180 -14.74 34.54 3.84
CA SER A 180 -14.33 33.55 4.86
C SER A 180 -14.79 33.90 6.29
N LYS A 181 -15.66 34.90 6.46
CA LYS A 181 -16.11 35.36 7.79
C LYS A 181 -17.63 35.46 7.88
N TYR A 182 -18.15 35.32 9.08
CA TYR A 182 -19.56 35.47 9.40
C TYR A 182 -19.80 36.79 10.13
N SER A 183 -20.94 37.39 9.85
CA SER A 183 -21.31 38.69 10.38
C SER A 183 -22.78 38.70 10.76
N ILE A 184 -23.08 39.31 11.90
CA ILE A 184 -24.43 39.32 12.45
C ILE A 184 -25.17 40.52 11.90
N ARG A 185 -26.31 40.29 11.28
CA ARG A 185 -27.05 41.29 10.51
C ARG A 185 -28.36 41.65 11.18
N LYS A 186 -28.77 42.91 11.04
CA LYS A 186 -30.05 43.42 11.59
C LYS A 186 -31.25 43.02 10.74
N GLY A 187 -31.04 42.85 9.43
CA GLY A 187 -32.09 42.59 8.45
C GLY A 187 -32.86 41.33 8.79
N LYS A 188 -34.19 41.42 8.73
CA LYS A 188 -35.13 40.30 8.96
C LYS A 188 -35.69 39.73 7.66
N THR A 189 -35.30 40.32 6.52
CA THR A 189 -35.67 39.91 5.18
C THR A 189 -34.41 39.65 4.37
N LEU A 190 -34.44 38.56 3.59
CA LEU A 190 -33.34 38.16 2.72
C LEU A 190 -33.39 39.01 1.45
N GLN A 191 -32.25 39.58 1.10
CA GLN A 191 -32.02 40.29 -0.15
C GLN A 191 -31.26 39.35 -1.11
N PRO A 192 -31.56 39.33 -2.41
CA PRO A 192 -30.78 38.55 -3.37
C PRO A 192 -29.34 39.05 -3.43
N SER A 193 -28.40 38.11 -3.48
CA SER A 193 -26.97 38.39 -3.54
C SER A 193 -26.44 38.13 -4.95
N ALA A 194 -25.84 39.15 -5.56
CA ALA A 194 -25.12 39.00 -6.83
C ALA A 194 -23.74 38.31 -6.66
N SER A 195 -23.22 38.31 -5.44
CA SER A 195 -21.90 37.79 -5.04
C SER A 195 -21.96 36.37 -4.43
N GLY A 196 -23.14 35.75 -4.37
CA GLY A 196 -23.33 34.39 -3.87
C GLY A 196 -23.19 34.26 -2.35
N GLU A 197 -23.53 35.31 -1.59
CA GLU A 197 -23.56 35.23 -0.13
C GLU A 197 -24.55 34.17 0.36
N VAL A 198 -24.26 33.60 1.54
CA VAL A 198 -25.15 32.66 2.22
C VAL A 198 -25.58 33.28 3.53
N SER A 199 -26.88 33.22 3.81
CA SER A 199 -27.46 33.77 5.04
C SER A 199 -28.27 32.75 5.82
N TRP A 200 -28.27 32.91 7.13
CA TRP A 200 -29.04 32.15 8.10
C TRP A 200 -29.98 33.11 8.82
N LEU A 201 -31.25 33.10 8.45
CA LEU A 201 -32.29 33.99 8.99
C LEU A 201 -32.99 33.34 10.17
N ILE A 202 -33.19 34.06 11.27
CA ILE A 202 -33.91 33.53 12.45
C ILE A 202 -35.41 33.39 12.11
N LYS A 203 -35.95 32.17 12.21
CA LYS A 203 -37.31 31.83 11.76
C LYS A 203 -38.21 31.23 12.84
N LYS A 204 -37.66 30.42 13.75
CA LYS A 204 -38.40 29.88 14.91
C LYS A 204 -38.05 30.69 16.16
N VAL A 205 -39.07 31.36 16.69
CA VAL A 205 -39.05 31.99 18.01
C VAL A 205 -40.20 31.43 18.83
N ASN A 206 -40.00 31.29 20.14
CA ASN A 206 -41.02 30.88 21.09
C ASN A 206 -42.10 31.96 21.22
N LYS A 207 -43.18 31.68 21.94
CA LYS A 207 -44.30 32.63 22.17
C LYS A 207 -43.83 33.97 22.77
N ASP A 208 -42.70 33.98 23.47
CA ASP A 208 -42.08 35.17 24.07
C ASP A 208 -41.12 35.91 23.14
N GLY A 209 -41.00 35.49 21.87
CA GLY A 209 -40.12 36.12 20.89
C GLY A 209 -38.63 35.83 21.11
N LEU A 210 -38.26 34.69 21.69
CA LEU A 210 -36.86 34.26 21.82
C LEU A 210 -36.63 32.92 21.12
N PRO A 211 -35.48 32.69 20.46
CA PRO A 211 -35.16 31.38 19.89
C PRO A 211 -35.15 30.30 20.99
N PRO A 212 -35.73 29.10 20.74
CA PRO A 212 -35.84 28.07 21.76
C PRO A 212 -34.46 27.66 22.30
N THR A 213 -34.36 27.38 23.60
CA THR A 213 -33.16 26.78 24.21
C THR A 213 -33.57 25.63 25.13
N ARG A 214 -32.91 24.46 24.95
CA ARG A 214 -32.95 23.23 25.77
C ARG A 214 -34.16 22.28 25.60
N VAL A 215 -33.91 20.96 25.42
CA VAL A 215 -34.31 19.79 26.27
C VAL A 215 -33.64 18.48 25.76
N ASP A 216 -33.28 17.62 26.73
CA ASP A 216 -32.75 16.25 26.66
C ASP A 216 -33.64 15.15 26.03
N SER A 217 -32.96 14.16 25.44
CA SER A 217 -33.28 12.72 25.31
C SER A 217 -34.53 12.20 24.54
N LYS A 218 -34.19 11.33 23.57
CA LYS A 218 -34.88 10.14 23.01
C LYS A 218 -36.07 10.29 22.02
N ALA A 219 -35.82 9.63 20.87
CA ALA A 219 -36.70 8.86 19.99
C ALA A 219 -37.54 9.55 18.89
N SER A 220 -37.21 9.15 17.64
CA SER A 220 -37.96 9.24 16.37
C SER A 220 -38.29 10.66 15.88
N ASP A 221 -38.26 11.00 14.60
CA ASP A 221 -38.81 10.26 13.46
C ASP A 221 -38.22 10.81 12.15
N ARG A 222 -38.40 10.03 11.10
CA ARG A 222 -37.97 10.19 9.71
C ARG A 222 -38.27 11.58 9.15
N GLY A 223 -37.25 12.19 8.54
CA GLY A 223 -37.37 13.33 7.63
C GLY A 223 -36.57 13.04 6.37
N LYS A 224 -37.28 12.85 5.26
CA LYS A 224 -36.80 12.57 3.90
C LYS A 224 -35.58 13.43 3.52
N GLN A 225 -34.46 12.79 3.17
CA GLN A 225 -33.44 13.40 2.32
C GLN A 225 -33.63 12.87 0.90
N GLU A 226 -33.75 13.81 -0.02
CA GLU A 226 -33.73 13.57 -1.46
C GLU A 226 -32.40 12.90 -1.83
N GLU A 227 -32.48 11.70 -2.37
CA GLU A 227 -31.36 10.95 -2.93
C GLU A 227 -30.84 11.67 -4.18
N GLU A 228 -29.73 12.41 -4.06
CA GLU A 228 -28.84 12.68 -5.18
C GLU A 228 -27.93 11.46 -5.36
N LYS A 229 -28.11 10.74 -6.48
CA LYS A 229 -27.35 9.55 -6.89
C LYS A 229 -25.85 9.65 -6.59
N GLU A 230 -25.36 8.68 -5.84
CA GLU A 230 -23.94 8.42 -5.62
C GLU A 230 -23.28 7.88 -6.91
N ASP A 231 -22.46 8.71 -7.57
CA ASP A 231 -21.55 8.26 -8.62
C ASP A 231 -20.37 7.52 -7.97
N GLY A 232 -20.33 6.20 -8.17
CA GLY A 232 -19.60 5.16 -7.41
C GLY A 232 -18.08 5.22 -7.29
N CYS A 233 -17.45 6.37 -7.47
CA CYS A 233 -16.03 6.61 -7.13
C CYS A 233 -15.82 7.86 -6.25
N TRP A 234 -16.84 8.70 -6.05
CA TRP A 234 -16.70 9.99 -5.39
C TRP A 234 -17.65 10.13 -4.21
N LYS A 235 -17.09 10.24 -3.00
CA LYS A 235 -17.88 10.51 -1.81
C LYS A 235 -17.99 12.02 -1.58
N LYS A 236 -19.19 12.56 -1.80
CA LYS A 236 -19.52 13.96 -1.45
C LYS A 236 -19.58 14.08 0.06
N LEU A 237 -18.84 15.02 0.61
CA LEU A 237 -18.70 15.28 2.04
C LEU A 237 -19.02 16.75 2.31
N PRO A 238 -20.28 17.07 2.64
CA PRO A 238 -20.67 18.41 3.07
C PRO A 238 -19.89 18.86 4.31
N ASP A 239 -19.65 20.16 4.45
CA ASP A 239 -18.95 20.78 5.58
C ASP A 239 -17.56 20.20 5.88
N THR A 240 -16.83 19.85 4.82
CA THR A 240 -15.44 19.34 4.93
C THR A 240 -14.50 19.95 3.88
N TYR A 241 -13.20 19.91 4.19
CA TYR A 241 -12.11 20.22 3.26
C TYR A 241 -11.01 19.14 3.30
N LEU A 242 -10.25 19.00 2.22
CA LEU A 242 -9.09 18.10 2.13
C LEU A 242 -7.76 18.88 2.21
N SER A 243 -6.76 18.35 2.93
CA SER A 243 -5.47 19.03 3.16
C SER A 243 -4.57 19.05 1.92
N CYS A 244 -3.69 20.04 1.85
CA CYS A 244 -2.57 20.17 0.89
C CYS A 244 -3.00 20.25 -0.59
N TYR A 245 -2.40 21.13 -1.38
CA TYR A 245 -2.60 21.12 -2.83
C TYR A 245 -1.81 19.97 -3.46
N ALA A 246 -2.39 19.28 -4.45
CA ALA A 246 -1.65 18.27 -5.20
C ALA A 246 -0.71 18.92 -6.22
N ALA A 247 0.43 18.27 -6.51
CA ALA A 247 1.41 18.68 -7.53
C ALA A 247 2.01 20.10 -7.43
N GLY A 248 2.08 20.69 -6.23
CA GLY A 248 2.82 21.94 -6.00
C GLY A 248 2.26 23.21 -6.64
N SER A 249 1.07 23.16 -7.25
CA SER A 249 0.38 24.33 -7.80
C SER A 249 -1.03 24.49 -7.23
N ASN A 250 -1.43 25.74 -6.96
CA ASN A 250 -2.82 26.10 -6.61
C ASN A 250 -3.71 26.02 -7.86
N SER A 251 -3.77 24.87 -8.53
CA SER A 251 -4.63 24.70 -9.71
C SER A 251 -6.10 24.87 -9.31
N VAL A 252 -6.71 25.93 -9.84
CA VAL A 252 -8.10 26.33 -9.62
C VAL A 252 -8.89 25.98 -10.87
N HIS A 253 -9.98 25.24 -10.70
CA HIS A 253 -10.90 24.85 -11.77
C HIS A 253 -12.25 25.55 -11.57
N GLU A 254 -12.90 25.91 -12.66
CA GLU A 254 -14.20 26.60 -12.64
C GLU A 254 -15.36 25.62 -12.49
N SER A 255 -15.15 24.34 -12.86
CA SER A 255 -16.12 23.26 -12.71
C SER A 255 -15.62 22.09 -11.87
N LEU A 256 -16.56 21.35 -11.26
CA LEU A 256 -16.26 20.16 -10.47
C LEU A 256 -15.69 19.03 -11.34
N GLU A 257 -16.19 18.89 -12.56
CA GLU A 257 -15.80 17.80 -13.47
C GLU A 257 -14.37 17.98 -14.00
N GLU A 258 -13.94 19.22 -14.25
CA GLU A 258 -12.53 19.51 -14.57
C GLU A 258 -11.60 19.18 -13.40
N ALA A 259 -11.98 19.57 -12.18
CA ALA A 259 -11.18 19.27 -11.00
C ALA A 259 -11.10 17.76 -10.72
N LYS A 260 -12.19 17.01 -10.91
CA LYS A 260 -12.21 15.54 -10.77
C LYS A 260 -11.33 14.87 -11.82
N ARG A 261 -11.38 15.32 -13.08
CA ARG A 261 -10.52 14.79 -14.15
C ARG A 261 -9.04 14.98 -13.82
N HIS A 262 -8.69 16.15 -13.29
CA HIS A 262 -7.33 16.44 -12.88
C HIS A 262 -6.88 15.58 -11.67
N VAL A 263 -7.77 15.26 -10.72
CA VAL A 263 -7.45 14.27 -9.67
C VAL A 263 -7.13 12.89 -10.25
N ILE A 264 -7.87 12.46 -11.28
CA ILE A 264 -7.68 11.18 -11.97
C ILE A 264 -6.33 11.18 -12.73
N GLU A 265 -6.01 12.26 -13.45
CA GLU A 265 -4.73 12.43 -14.16
C GLU A 265 -3.51 12.32 -13.22
N LEU A 266 -3.67 12.74 -11.96
CA LEU A 266 -2.63 12.68 -10.95
C LEU A 266 -2.43 11.28 -10.34
N LYS A 267 -3.11 10.23 -10.83
CA LYS A 267 -2.83 8.80 -10.55
C LYS A 267 -2.55 8.48 -9.08
N GLY A 268 -3.44 8.91 -8.19
CA GLY A 268 -3.36 8.65 -6.74
C GLY A 268 -2.49 9.62 -5.93
N ALA A 269 -1.84 10.59 -6.58
CA ALA A 269 -1.14 11.70 -5.92
C ALA A 269 -2.09 12.79 -5.39
N ALA A 270 -3.37 12.75 -5.77
CA ALA A 270 -4.46 13.56 -5.23
C ALA A 270 -5.47 12.68 -4.47
N GLY A 271 -6.01 13.20 -3.37
CA GLY A 271 -7.03 12.56 -2.55
C GLY A 271 -8.46 13.05 -2.83
N GLY A 272 -8.64 14.16 -3.54
CA GLY A 272 -9.96 14.60 -3.98
C GLY A 272 -10.05 16.08 -4.32
N VAL A 273 -11.28 16.61 -4.39
CA VAL A 273 -11.57 18.00 -4.75
C VAL A 273 -12.22 18.72 -3.57
N THR A 274 -11.89 19.99 -3.33
CA THR A 274 -12.62 20.87 -2.39
C THR A 274 -13.14 22.11 -3.11
N LYS A 275 -14.44 22.41 -2.94
CA LYS A 275 -15.07 23.62 -3.47
C LYS A 275 -14.91 24.78 -2.49
N GLU A 276 -14.30 25.86 -2.97
CA GLU A 276 -14.01 27.07 -2.20
C GLU A 276 -14.83 28.25 -2.74
N GLY A 277 -16.08 28.38 -2.30
CA GLY A 277 -16.99 29.41 -2.82
C GLY A 277 -17.72 28.98 -4.11
N PRO A 278 -18.36 29.91 -4.84
CA PRO A 278 -19.37 29.55 -5.85
C PRO A 278 -18.80 28.89 -7.12
N ARG A 279 -17.60 29.27 -7.56
CA ARG A 279 -17.00 28.88 -8.87
C ARG A 279 -15.56 28.37 -8.80
N ARG A 280 -15.12 27.85 -7.64
CA ARG A 280 -13.71 27.46 -7.46
C ARG A 280 -13.61 26.07 -6.88
N TYR A 281 -12.95 25.19 -7.62
CA TYR A 281 -12.64 23.83 -7.22
C TYR A 281 -11.13 23.65 -7.19
N THR A 282 -10.63 23.11 -6.08
CA THR A 282 -9.19 22.91 -5.87
C THR A 282 -8.88 21.43 -5.68
N VAL A 283 -7.81 20.97 -6.33
CA VAL A 283 -7.35 19.58 -6.24
C VAL A 283 -6.47 19.41 -5.00
N ARG A 284 -6.83 18.45 -4.15
CA ARG A 284 -6.24 18.25 -2.82
C ARG A 284 -5.52 16.92 -2.72
N LYS A 285 -4.36 16.89 -2.06
CA LYS A 285 -3.55 15.68 -1.83
C LYS A 285 -4.08 14.84 -0.67
N GLY A 286 -4.63 15.48 0.35
CA GLY A 286 -5.14 14.84 1.55
C GLY A 286 -6.29 13.89 1.22
N LYS A 287 -6.24 12.70 1.83
CA LYS A 287 -7.28 11.66 1.74
C LYS A 287 -8.17 11.60 2.99
N THR A 288 -7.82 12.37 4.00
CA THR A 288 -8.58 12.46 5.25
C THR A 288 -9.38 13.77 5.24
N PRO A 289 -10.72 13.72 5.23
CA PRO A 289 -11.55 14.92 5.32
C PRO A 289 -11.44 15.56 6.70
N MET A 290 -11.32 16.89 6.72
CA MET A 290 -11.32 17.71 7.94
C MET A 290 -12.57 18.57 7.98
N LYS A 291 -13.07 18.89 9.18
CA LYS A 291 -14.22 19.78 9.35
C LYS A 291 -13.92 21.14 8.73
N SER A 292 -14.82 21.60 7.85
CA SER A 292 -14.70 22.91 7.22
C SER A 292 -15.13 24.02 8.18
N PRO A 293 -14.31 25.05 8.42
CA PRO A 293 -14.73 26.24 9.16
C PRO A 293 -15.60 27.19 8.31
N SER A 294 -15.56 27.05 6.97
CA SER A 294 -16.24 27.96 6.05
C SER A 294 -17.45 27.34 5.32
N GLY A 295 -17.80 26.08 5.59
CA GLY A 295 -18.87 25.34 4.92
C GLY A 295 -18.51 24.89 3.50
N GLU A 296 -17.23 24.61 3.25
CA GLU A 296 -16.77 23.97 2.03
C GLU A 296 -17.37 22.57 1.87
N THR A 297 -17.45 22.12 0.63
CA THR A 297 -17.81 20.74 0.31
C THR A 297 -16.61 20.08 -0.36
N SER A 298 -16.24 18.90 0.12
CA SER A 298 -15.25 18.05 -0.53
C SER A 298 -15.92 16.91 -1.28
N TRP A 299 -15.26 16.48 -2.35
CA TRP A 299 -15.50 15.20 -2.98
C TRP A 299 -14.24 14.39 -2.76
N LEU A 300 -14.33 13.45 -1.82
CA LEU A 300 -13.25 12.52 -1.56
C LEU A 300 -13.22 11.50 -2.70
N SER A 301 -12.05 11.31 -3.29
CA SER A 301 -11.80 10.22 -4.20
C SER A 301 -11.75 8.94 -3.38
N VAL A 302 -12.82 8.14 -3.45
CA VAL A 302 -12.87 6.83 -2.79
C VAL A 302 -12.72 5.82 -3.90
N ASP A 303 -11.51 5.29 -4.04
CA ASP A 303 -11.17 4.35 -5.11
C ASP A 303 -11.61 4.85 -6.50
N CYS A 304 -11.20 6.08 -6.86
CA CYS A 304 -11.29 6.57 -8.23
C CYS A 304 -10.25 5.90 -9.14
N ASP A 305 -10.33 4.58 -9.28
CA ASP A 305 -10.08 3.91 -10.54
C ASP A 305 -11.42 3.86 -11.29
N THR A 306 -11.66 4.97 -12.01
CA THR A 306 -12.59 5.21 -13.14
C THR A 306 -13.97 4.54 -13.10
N GLY A 307 -15.03 5.30 -12.85
CA GLY A 307 -16.43 4.88 -13.03
C GLY A 307 -16.84 4.65 -14.50
N LEU A 308 -16.37 3.57 -15.10
CA LEU A 308 -16.93 2.97 -16.32
C LEU A 308 -17.46 1.55 -16.02
N PRO A 309 -18.48 1.05 -16.75
CA PRO A 309 -19.11 -0.25 -16.50
C PRO A 309 -18.10 -1.41 -16.42
N PRO A 310 -18.40 -2.51 -15.69
CA PRO A 310 -17.48 -3.63 -15.49
C PRO A 310 -16.96 -4.26 -16.79
N GLU A 311 -17.74 -4.18 -17.88
CA GLU A 311 -17.33 -4.66 -19.21
C GLU A 311 -16.29 -3.75 -19.91
N GLU A 312 -16.21 -2.46 -19.56
CA GLU A 312 -15.20 -1.52 -20.09
C GLU A 312 -13.99 -1.33 -19.16
N LYS A 313 -14.09 -1.69 -17.87
CA LYS A 313 -12.97 -1.64 -16.91
C LYS A 313 -11.83 -2.61 -17.24
N ALA A 314 -12.07 -3.66 -18.04
CA ALA A 314 -11.01 -4.57 -18.49
C ALA A 314 -10.12 -3.98 -19.61
N ALA A 315 -10.51 -2.85 -20.23
CA ALA A 315 -9.81 -2.28 -21.39
C ALA A 315 -8.83 -1.14 -21.07
N SER A 316 -8.80 -0.64 -19.84
CA SER A 316 -8.05 0.57 -19.50
C SER A 316 -6.65 0.33 -18.91
N GLN A 317 -6.26 -0.92 -18.64
CA GLN A 317 -4.91 -1.29 -18.18
C GLN A 317 -4.16 -2.24 -19.12
N SER A 318 -4.72 -2.53 -20.28
CA SER A 318 -4.11 -3.35 -21.32
C SER A 318 -4.74 -2.97 -22.66
N GLY A 319 -3.92 -2.81 -23.70
CA GLY A 319 -4.42 -2.57 -25.05
C GLY A 319 -5.35 -3.67 -25.55
N THR A 320 -5.76 -3.60 -26.79
CA THR A 320 -6.42 -4.73 -27.45
C THR A 320 -5.46 -5.92 -27.51
N LEU A 321 -6.00 -7.14 -27.67
CA LEU A 321 -5.16 -8.30 -27.91
C LEU A 321 -4.32 -8.08 -29.17
N GLY A 322 -4.88 -7.40 -30.18
CA GLY A 322 -4.15 -6.96 -31.38
C GLY A 322 -2.92 -6.12 -31.07
N ASP A 323 -3.00 -5.17 -30.13
CA ASP A 323 -1.84 -4.36 -29.71
C ASP A 323 -0.72 -5.20 -29.06
N LEU A 324 -1.07 -6.37 -28.52
CA LEU A 324 -0.12 -7.25 -27.83
C LEU A 324 0.50 -8.30 -28.75
N VAL A 325 -0.28 -8.89 -29.66
CA VAL A 325 0.14 -10.02 -30.50
C VAL A 325 0.10 -9.72 -32.00
N GLY A 326 -0.25 -8.50 -32.41
CA GLY A 326 -0.49 -8.13 -33.82
C GLY A 326 -1.88 -8.55 -34.31
N ASP A 327 -2.17 -8.31 -35.60
CA ASP A 327 -3.52 -8.49 -36.16
C ASP A 327 -3.85 -9.96 -36.51
N ALA A 328 -2.84 -10.81 -36.64
CA ALA A 328 -3.01 -12.18 -37.12
C ALA A 328 -2.10 -13.19 -36.41
N VAL A 329 -2.61 -14.42 -36.31
CA VAL A 329 -1.89 -15.60 -35.83
C VAL A 329 -2.02 -16.72 -36.86
N VAL A 330 -1.09 -17.67 -36.85
CA VAL A 330 -1.02 -18.77 -37.82
C VAL A 330 -1.30 -20.10 -37.14
N ASP A 331 -2.00 -21.03 -37.79
CA ASP A 331 -2.06 -22.42 -37.33
C ASP A 331 -0.89 -23.26 -37.88
N ASN A 332 -0.78 -24.51 -37.42
CA ASN A 332 0.30 -25.42 -37.84
C ASN A 332 0.24 -25.86 -39.32
N SER A 333 -0.81 -25.48 -40.06
CA SER A 333 -0.92 -25.66 -41.52
C SER A 333 -0.46 -24.43 -42.31
N GLY A 334 -0.08 -23.35 -41.62
CA GLY A 334 0.28 -22.08 -42.22
C GLY A 334 -0.91 -21.15 -42.50
N LYS A 335 -2.13 -21.52 -42.08
CA LYS A 335 -3.31 -20.70 -42.31
C LYS A 335 -3.39 -19.56 -41.29
N LEU A 336 -3.60 -18.34 -41.79
CA LEU A 336 -3.75 -17.14 -40.98
C LEU A 336 -5.18 -16.98 -40.44
N TYR A 337 -5.27 -16.53 -39.19
CA TYR A 337 -6.50 -16.17 -38.50
C TYR A 337 -6.36 -14.77 -37.93
N LYS A 338 -7.41 -13.96 -38.09
CA LYS A 338 -7.49 -12.67 -37.39
C LYS A 338 -7.53 -12.89 -35.89
N VAL A 339 -6.86 -12.02 -35.15
CA VAL A 339 -6.85 -12.05 -33.67
C VAL A 339 -8.24 -11.83 -33.08
N ASP A 340 -9.14 -11.17 -33.81
CA ASP A 340 -10.56 -11.05 -33.47
C ASP A 340 -11.25 -12.39 -33.19
N SER A 341 -10.77 -13.49 -33.79
CA SER A 341 -11.28 -14.83 -33.52
C SER A 341 -11.03 -15.33 -32.08
N MET A 342 -10.30 -14.55 -31.27
CA MET A 342 -10.03 -14.80 -29.85
C MET A 342 -10.95 -14.04 -28.90
N HIS A 343 -11.82 -13.18 -29.42
CA HIS A 343 -12.75 -12.42 -28.59
C HIS A 343 -13.68 -13.35 -27.80
N GLY A 344 -13.89 -13.04 -26.53
CA GLY A 344 -14.70 -13.85 -25.62
C GLY A 344 -14.05 -15.15 -25.15
N LYS A 345 -12.73 -15.34 -25.36
CA LYS A 345 -12.01 -16.55 -24.93
C LYS A 345 -11.01 -16.28 -23.80
N VAL A 346 -10.72 -17.31 -23.03
CA VAL A 346 -9.47 -17.39 -22.26
C VAL A 346 -8.35 -17.73 -23.24
N VAL A 347 -7.30 -16.90 -23.28
CA VAL A 347 -6.13 -17.10 -24.14
C VAL A 347 -4.91 -17.34 -23.29
N ALA A 348 -4.20 -18.44 -23.52
CA ALA A 348 -2.88 -18.69 -22.95
C ALA A 348 -1.78 -18.27 -23.94
N LEU A 349 -0.98 -17.26 -23.59
CA LEU A 349 0.27 -16.98 -24.30
C LEU A 349 1.32 -17.98 -23.85
N TYR A 350 1.64 -18.96 -24.70
CA TYR A 350 2.55 -20.04 -24.39
C TYR A 350 3.96 -19.74 -24.91
N VAL A 351 4.85 -19.29 -24.03
CA VAL A 351 6.24 -18.97 -24.38
C VAL A 351 7.12 -20.20 -24.18
N SER A 352 7.69 -20.72 -25.26
CA SER A 352 8.33 -22.04 -25.30
C SER A 352 9.29 -22.17 -26.48
N ALA A 353 10.13 -23.22 -26.50
CA ALA A 353 11.04 -23.51 -27.61
C ALA A 353 11.36 -25.00 -27.73
N HIS A 354 11.67 -25.43 -28.96
CA HIS A 354 12.00 -26.82 -29.27
C HIS A 354 13.24 -27.30 -28.53
N TRP A 355 14.28 -26.47 -28.48
CA TRP A 355 15.57 -26.81 -27.88
C TRP A 355 15.50 -27.03 -26.35
N CYS A 356 14.43 -26.57 -25.69
CA CYS A 356 14.29 -26.60 -24.23
C CYS A 356 13.63 -27.90 -23.74
N PRO A 357 14.31 -28.77 -22.95
CA PRO A 357 13.73 -30.04 -22.50
C PRO A 357 12.48 -29.90 -21.61
N PRO A 358 12.44 -29.00 -20.60
CA PRO A 358 11.21 -28.77 -19.83
C PRO A 358 10.03 -28.29 -20.69
N CYS A 359 10.29 -27.59 -21.80
CA CYS A 359 9.26 -27.20 -22.75
C CYS A 359 8.66 -28.42 -23.44
N ARG A 360 9.51 -29.30 -24.00
CA ARG A 360 9.07 -30.54 -24.66
C ARG A 360 8.30 -31.47 -23.72
N ALA A 361 8.60 -31.45 -22.42
CA ALA A 361 7.85 -32.24 -21.42
C ALA A 361 6.45 -31.67 -21.12
N PHE A 362 6.26 -30.35 -21.21
CA PHE A 362 5.00 -29.69 -20.88
C PHE A 362 4.04 -29.59 -22.08
N THR A 363 4.55 -29.41 -23.30
CA THR A 363 3.72 -29.26 -24.51
C THR A 363 2.68 -30.36 -24.71
N PRO A 364 3.01 -31.67 -24.56
CA PRO A 364 2.02 -32.73 -24.72
C PRO A 364 0.87 -32.63 -23.71
N GLN A 365 1.18 -32.28 -22.46
CA GLN A 365 0.17 -32.13 -21.40
C GLN A 365 -0.77 -30.95 -21.70
N LEU A 366 -0.23 -29.84 -22.18
CA LEU A 366 -1.02 -28.69 -22.62
C LEU A 366 -1.88 -29.03 -23.85
N ALA A 367 -1.36 -29.81 -24.81
CA ALA A 367 -2.09 -30.26 -25.99
C ALA A 367 -3.28 -31.17 -25.63
N ASP A 368 -3.09 -32.07 -24.67
CA ASP A 368 -4.18 -32.93 -24.16
C ASP A 368 -5.28 -32.12 -23.48
N LEU A 369 -4.91 -31.21 -22.57
CA LEU A 369 -5.86 -30.30 -21.94
C LEU A 369 -6.60 -29.44 -22.97
N TYR A 370 -5.89 -28.88 -23.94
CA TYR A 370 -6.47 -28.07 -25.00
C TYR A 370 -7.53 -28.85 -25.78
N ARG A 371 -7.23 -30.08 -26.20
CA ARG A 371 -8.18 -30.95 -26.91
C ARG A 371 -9.40 -31.27 -26.05
N LYS A 372 -9.22 -31.55 -24.76
CA LYS A 372 -10.34 -31.80 -23.82
C LYS A 372 -11.25 -30.57 -23.71
N LEU A 373 -10.68 -29.39 -23.50
CA LEU A 373 -11.44 -28.14 -23.37
C LEU A 373 -12.16 -27.79 -24.67
N GLN A 374 -11.49 -27.91 -25.82
CA GLN A 374 -12.10 -27.71 -27.14
C GLN A 374 -13.23 -28.70 -27.42
N GLY A 375 -13.01 -29.99 -27.14
CA GLY A 375 -14.03 -31.03 -27.29
C GLY A 375 -15.26 -30.81 -26.38
N GLY A 376 -15.05 -30.21 -25.21
CA GLY A 376 -16.11 -29.77 -24.30
C GLY A 376 -16.74 -28.41 -24.65
N GLY A 377 -16.39 -27.80 -25.78
CA GLY A 377 -16.91 -26.51 -26.23
C GLY A 377 -16.50 -25.32 -25.36
N LYS A 378 -15.44 -25.46 -24.55
CA LYS A 378 -14.97 -24.38 -23.68
C LYS A 378 -14.23 -23.31 -24.49
N PRO A 379 -14.46 -22.00 -24.21
CA PRO A 379 -13.84 -20.91 -24.96
C PRO A 379 -12.38 -20.69 -24.55
N PHE A 380 -11.49 -21.63 -24.89
CA PHE A 380 -10.07 -21.60 -24.56
C PHE A 380 -9.20 -21.62 -25.81
N GLU A 381 -8.22 -20.73 -25.92
CA GLU A 381 -7.22 -20.75 -27.00
C GLU A 381 -5.79 -20.69 -26.45
N VAL A 382 -4.83 -21.24 -27.20
CA VAL A 382 -3.40 -21.04 -26.97
C VAL A 382 -2.78 -20.29 -28.14
N ILE A 383 -1.94 -19.28 -27.83
CA ILE A 383 -1.07 -18.62 -28.81
C ILE A 383 0.37 -18.95 -28.44
N PHE A 384 1.03 -19.75 -29.28
CA PHE A 384 2.44 -20.10 -29.14
C PHE A 384 3.34 -18.91 -29.50
N VAL A 385 4.21 -18.56 -28.57
CA VAL A 385 5.19 -17.47 -28.65
C VAL A 385 6.57 -18.11 -28.63
N SER A 386 7.10 -18.41 -29.81
CA SER A 386 8.34 -19.18 -29.93
C SER A 386 9.61 -18.42 -29.52
N CYS A 387 10.45 -19.10 -28.75
CA CYS A 387 11.84 -18.73 -28.47
C CYS A 387 12.85 -19.57 -29.28
N ASP A 388 12.41 -20.24 -30.36
CA ASP A 388 13.29 -20.95 -31.27
C ASP A 388 14.21 -19.98 -32.02
N GLN A 389 15.40 -20.47 -32.36
CA GLN A 389 16.45 -19.66 -32.95
C GLN A 389 16.34 -19.54 -34.48
N ASN A 390 15.62 -20.46 -35.12
CA ASN A 390 15.43 -20.50 -36.57
C ASN A 390 14.05 -21.06 -36.94
N GLN A 391 13.64 -20.79 -38.19
CA GLN A 391 12.33 -21.20 -38.75
C GLN A 391 12.14 -22.71 -38.68
N SER A 392 13.16 -23.50 -39.01
CA SER A 392 13.07 -24.97 -39.02
C SER A 392 12.74 -25.54 -37.63
N GLY A 393 13.37 -25.03 -36.58
CA GLY A 393 13.09 -25.47 -35.20
C GLY A 393 11.70 -25.04 -34.73
N PHE A 394 11.23 -23.88 -35.18
CA PHE A 394 9.85 -23.45 -34.97
C PHE A 394 8.86 -24.39 -35.67
N ASP A 395 9.04 -24.65 -36.97
CA ASP A 395 8.13 -25.47 -37.77
C ASP A 395 8.05 -26.91 -37.23
N GLU A 396 9.21 -27.51 -36.92
CA GLU A 396 9.29 -28.86 -36.37
C GLU A 396 8.48 -28.98 -35.08
N TYR A 397 8.68 -28.05 -34.14
CA TYR A 397 8.04 -28.11 -32.85
C TYR A 397 6.55 -27.75 -32.91
N PHE A 398 6.21 -26.73 -33.71
CA PHE A 398 4.84 -26.25 -33.86
C PHE A 398 3.95 -27.21 -34.66
N SER A 399 4.52 -28.05 -35.54
CA SER A 399 3.80 -29.02 -36.37
C SER A 399 2.85 -29.93 -35.58
N SER A 400 3.22 -30.27 -34.34
CA SER A 400 2.45 -31.17 -33.46
C SER A 400 1.46 -30.46 -32.54
N MET A 401 1.47 -29.13 -32.50
CA MET A 401 0.66 -28.34 -31.59
C MET A 401 -0.74 -28.07 -32.19
N PRO A 402 -1.83 -28.29 -31.44
CA PRO A 402 -3.20 -28.18 -31.97
C PRO A 402 -3.76 -26.75 -32.00
N TRP A 403 -2.91 -25.73 -31.73
CA TRP A 403 -3.32 -24.35 -31.53
C TRP A 403 -2.59 -23.39 -32.47
N LYS A 404 -2.69 -22.09 -32.22
CA LYS A 404 -2.16 -21.03 -33.07
C LYS A 404 -0.82 -20.52 -32.57
N ALA A 405 -0.06 -19.83 -33.41
CA ALA A 405 1.22 -19.24 -33.08
C ALA A 405 1.34 -17.82 -33.64
N LEU A 406 2.20 -17.02 -33.03
CA LEU A 406 2.76 -15.84 -33.68
C LEU A 406 3.69 -16.29 -34.82
N PRO A 407 3.56 -15.73 -36.04
CA PRO A 407 4.48 -16.00 -37.14
C PRO A 407 5.93 -15.92 -36.69
N PHE A 408 6.80 -16.82 -37.17
CA PHE A 408 8.18 -16.93 -36.65
C PHE A 408 8.94 -15.59 -36.69
N GLU A 409 8.76 -14.85 -37.79
CA GLU A 409 9.35 -13.54 -38.08
C GLU A 409 8.95 -12.40 -37.13
N GLU A 410 7.86 -12.52 -36.36
CA GLU A 410 7.38 -11.53 -35.40
C GLU A 410 8.23 -11.48 -34.12
N ARG A 411 9.55 -11.30 -34.27
CA ARG A 411 10.55 -11.34 -33.20
C ARG A 411 10.42 -10.17 -32.23
N ALA A 412 10.11 -8.98 -32.74
CA ALA A 412 9.92 -7.77 -31.92
C ALA A 412 8.70 -7.95 -30.99
N THR A 413 7.57 -8.38 -31.55
CA THR A 413 6.33 -8.68 -30.83
C THR A 413 6.55 -9.72 -29.73
N LYS A 414 7.24 -10.83 -30.03
CA LYS A 414 7.58 -11.88 -29.02
C LYS A 414 8.49 -11.35 -27.91
N GLY A 415 9.46 -10.49 -28.25
CA GLY A 415 10.32 -9.81 -27.29
C GLY A 415 9.54 -8.86 -26.39
N GLN A 416 8.62 -8.09 -26.95
CA GLN A 416 7.74 -7.18 -26.21
C GLN A 416 6.82 -7.95 -25.27
N ILE A 417 6.19 -9.04 -25.71
CA ILE A 417 5.38 -9.92 -24.84
C ILE A 417 6.20 -10.39 -23.64
N SER A 418 7.43 -10.85 -23.90
CA SER A 418 8.33 -11.32 -22.84
C SER A 418 8.69 -10.20 -21.87
N ALA A 419 8.94 -8.98 -22.35
CA ALA A 419 9.25 -7.82 -21.51
C ALA A 419 8.03 -7.35 -20.70
N THR A 420 6.86 -7.19 -21.34
CA THR A 420 5.59 -6.75 -20.74
C THR A 420 5.19 -7.65 -19.58
N PHE A 421 5.26 -8.96 -19.77
CA PHE A 421 4.95 -9.93 -18.72
C PHE A 421 6.21 -10.41 -17.98
N GLY A 422 7.32 -9.69 -18.09
CA GLY A 422 8.63 -9.99 -17.50
C GLY A 422 8.94 -11.49 -17.41
N ILE A 423 8.81 -12.19 -18.52
CA ILE A 423 9.07 -13.62 -18.68
C ILE A 423 10.58 -13.80 -18.75
N ARG A 424 11.15 -14.50 -17.76
CA ARG A 424 12.60 -14.70 -17.63
C ARG A 424 13.05 -16.13 -17.93
N GLY A 425 12.12 -17.04 -18.16
CA GLY A 425 12.40 -18.45 -18.42
C GLY A 425 11.23 -19.16 -19.09
N ILE A 426 11.53 -20.28 -19.74
CA ILE A 426 10.58 -21.12 -20.48
C ILE A 426 10.57 -22.56 -19.94
N PRO A 427 9.44 -23.28 -19.99
CA PRO A 427 8.16 -22.83 -20.55
C PRO A 427 7.38 -21.95 -19.57
N ALA A 428 6.75 -20.90 -20.11
CA ALA A 428 5.86 -19.99 -19.39
C ALA A 428 4.50 -19.92 -20.09
N CYS A 429 3.43 -19.74 -19.31
CA CYS A 429 2.12 -19.40 -19.85
C CYS A 429 1.60 -18.17 -19.10
N VAL A 430 1.07 -17.21 -19.85
CA VAL A 430 0.33 -16.08 -19.30
C VAL A 430 -1.13 -16.26 -19.71
N LEU A 431 -2.05 -16.31 -18.75
CA LEU A 431 -3.48 -16.43 -18.99
C LEU A 431 -4.12 -15.05 -19.07
N LEU A 432 -4.77 -14.83 -20.19
CA LEU A 432 -5.52 -13.64 -20.52
C LEU A 432 -6.99 -14.01 -20.64
N GLU A 433 -7.88 -13.14 -20.21
CA GLU A 433 -9.26 -13.13 -20.68
C GLU A 433 -9.38 -12.06 -21.76
N VAL A 434 -10.06 -12.38 -22.86
CA VAL A 434 -10.26 -11.44 -23.97
C VAL A 434 -11.73 -11.11 -24.03
N SER A 435 -12.07 -9.83 -23.88
CA SER A 435 -13.44 -9.37 -23.96
C SER A 435 -14.02 -9.60 -25.36
N LYS A 436 -15.34 -9.50 -25.49
CA LYS A 436 -16.00 -9.56 -26.81
C LYS A 436 -15.58 -8.40 -27.74
N MET A 437 -15.09 -7.31 -27.16
CA MET A 437 -14.60 -6.12 -27.86
C MET A 437 -13.09 -6.19 -28.16
N GLY A 438 -12.41 -7.27 -27.76
CA GLY A 438 -10.99 -7.50 -28.08
C GLY A 438 -9.98 -6.94 -27.10
N SER A 439 -10.41 -6.21 -26.08
CA SER A 439 -9.55 -5.83 -24.95
C SER A 439 -9.17 -7.08 -24.16
N TYR A 440 -7.89 -7.21 -23.80
CA TYR A 440 -7.46 -8.32 -22.94
C TYR A 440 -7.28 -7.85 -21.50
N ARG A 441 -7.43 -8.76 -20.54
CA ARG A 441 -6.94 -8.59 -19.16
C ARG A 441 -6.11 -9.82 -18.78
N MET A 442 -4.89 -9.61 -18.35
CA MET A 442 -4.11 -10.67 -17.72
C MET A 442 -4.67 -10.94 -16.33
N PHE A 443 -5.08 -12.19 -16.08
CA PHE A 443 -5.56 -12.60 -14.75
C PHE A 443 -4.61 -13.58 -14.05
N ASP A 444 -3.71 -14.23 -14.80
CA ASP A 444 -2.68 -15.09 -14.22
C ASP A 444 -1.39 -15.05 -15.04
N ARG A 445 -0.32 -14.53 -14.45
CA ARG A 445 1.01 -14.45 -15.06
C ARG A 445 1.79 -15.77 -14.94
N GLU A 446 1.41 -16.65 -14.03
CA GLU A 446 2.02 -17.95 -13.78
C GLU A 446 1.13 -19.10 -14.29
N GLY A 447 0.39 -18.85 -15.37
CA GLY A 447 -0.57 -19.76 -15.98
C GLY A 447 -0.07 -21.19 -16.20
N ARG A 448 1.23 -21.38 -16.42
CA ARG A 448 1.83 -22.71 -16.57
C ARG A 448 1.64 -23.56 -15.31
N SER A 449 1.75 -22.96 -14.13
CA SER A 449 1.47 -23.60 -12.83
C SER A 449 -0.02 -23.93 -12.71
N THR A 450 -0.90 -22.97 -13.02
CA THR A 450 -2.36 -23.15 -12.98
C THR A 450 -2.83 -24.30 -13.87
N ILE A 451 -2.35 -24.34 -15.12
CA ILE A 451 -2.61 -25.41 -16.07
C ILE A 451 -2.08 -26.76 -15.54
N SER A 452 -0.85 -26.80 -15.02
CA SER A 452 -0.26 -28.04 -14.50
C SER A 452 -1.04 -28.62 -13.31
N ARG A 453 -1.76 -27.77 -12.56
CA ARG A 453 -2.62 -28.19 -11.43
C ARG A 453 -4.02 -28.60 -11.86
N ASP A 454 -4.39 -28.47 -13.14
CA ASP A 454 -5.72 -28.80 -13.66
C ASP A 454 -5.65 -29.34 -15.10
N LEU A 455 -4.89 -30.42 -15.30
CA LEU A 455 -4.74 -31.08 -16.61
C LEU A 455 -6.03 -31.71 -17.14
N GLU A 456 -7.05 -31.83 -16.30
CA GLU A 456 -8.39 -32.26 -16.68
C GLU A 456 -9.32 -31.08 -17.04
N GLY A 457 -8.91 -29.83 -16.77
CA GLY A 457 -9.69 -28.63 -17.06
C GLY A 457 -10.96 -28.49 -16.21
N ALA A 458 -11.04 -29.18 -15.08
CA ALA A 458 -12.22 -29.22 -14.22
C ALA A 458 -12.50 -27.86 -13.55
N ARG A 459 -11.48 -27.02 -13.41
CA ARG A 459 -11.54 -25.69 -12.79
C ARG A 459 -11.51 -24.56 -13.82
N PHE A 460 -11.57 -24.87 -15.11
CA PHE A 460 -11.73 -23.86 -16.15
C PHE A 460 -13.02 -23.05 -15.88
N PRO A 461 -12.99 -21.69 -15.89
CA PRO A 461 -12.00 -20.83 -16.55
C PRO A 461 -10.90 -20.25 -15.64
N TRP A 462 -10.57 -20.91 -14.54
CA TRP A 462 -9.45 -20.57 -13.64
C TRP A 462 -9.49 -19.13 -13.09
N GLY A 463 -10.68 -18.58 -12.92
CA GLY A 463 -10.90 -17.22 -12.40
C GLY A 463 -11.05 -16.13 -13.46
N ALA A 464 -11.16 -16.48 -14.75
CA ALA A 464 -11.62 -15.53 -15.76
C ALA A 464 -13.11 -15.20 -15.58
N SER A 465 -13.46 -13.93 -15.79
CA SER A 465 -14.80 -13.37 -15.59
C SER A 465 -15.71 -13.53 -16.81
N LEU A 466 -15.34 -14.36 -17.79
CA LEU A 466 -15.96 -14.38 -19.12
C LEU A 466 -17.44 -14.80 -19.15
N HIS A 467 -18.01 -15.30 -18.04
CA HIS A 467 -19.43 -15.61 -17.93
C HIS A 467 -19.93 -15.45 -16.47
N THR A 468 -20.44 -14.28 -16.09
CA THR A 468 -21.43 -14.18 -15.00
C THR A 468 -22.82 -13.98 -15.59
N SER A 469 -23.36 -15.06 -16.16
CA SER A 469 -24.80 -15.26 -16.27
C SER A 469 -25.14 -16.57 -15.55
N GLU A 470 -25.81 -16.40 -14.41
CA GLU A 470 -26.51 -17.41 -13.60
C GLU A 470 -25.67 -18.45 -12.82
N GLY A 471 -25.72 -18.32 -11.48
CA GLY A 471 -26.22 -19.44 -10.67
C GLY A 471 -25.23 -20.50 -10.19
N SER A 472 -23.92 -20.30 -10.23
CA SER A 472 -23.00 -21.09 -9.41
C SER A 472 -22.03 -20.18 -8.70
N ALA A 473 -22.49 -19.69 -7.55
CA ALA A 473 -21.57 -19.21 -6.53
C ALA A 473 -20.49 -20.29 -6.32
N PRO A 474 -19.20 -19.94 -6.29
CA PRO A 474 -18.21 -20.85 -5.75
C PRO A 474 -18.70 -21.28 -4.35
N PRO A 475 -18.47 -22.54 -3.93
CA PRO A 475 -18.94 -23.04 -2.65
C PRO A 475 -18.57 -22.02 -1.56
N PRO A 476 -19.50 -21.73 -0.63
CA PRO A 476 -19.32 -20.67 0.35
C PRO A 476 -17.95 -20.85 1.01
N GLN A 477 -17.06 -19.88 0.77
CA GLN A 477 -15.84 -19.74 1.54
C GLN A 477 -16.29 -19.64 3.00
N PRO A 478 -15.82 -20.54 3.89
CA PRO A 478 -16.18 -20.44 5.29
C PRO A 478 -15.69 -19.08 5.80
N SER A 479 -16.61 -18.32 6.37
CA SER A 479 -16.41 -17.00 6.96
C SER A 479 -15.56 -17.10 8.24
N GLY A 480 -14.29 -17.49 8.09
CA GLY A 480 -13.25 -17.43 9.11
C GLY A 480 -12.22 -16.36 8.73
N LYS A 481 -11.83 -15.51 9.67
CA LYS A 481 -10.97 -14.33 9.49
C LYS A 481 -9.49 -14.67 9.18
N GLY A 482 -9.21 -15.52 8.18
CA GLY A 482 -7.84 -15.92 7.80
C GLY A 482 -7.57 -15.87 6.29
N ASP A 483 -6.28 -15.93 5.92
CA ASP A 483 -5.78 -15.90 4.52
C ASP A 483 -6.08 -17.19 3.73
N GLY A 484 -6.55 -18.24 4.42
CA GLY A 484 -6.92 -19.54 3.86
C GLY A 484 -6.82 -20.67 4.88
N GLN A 485 -7.14 -21.90 4.45
CA GLN A 485 -6.96 -23.12 5.23
C GLN A 485 -5.50 -23.57 5.20
N LEU A 486 -4.94 -23.96 6.36
CA LEU A 486 -3.54 -24.37 6.47
C LEU A 486 -3.25 -25.64 5.67
N LYS A 487 -4.20 -26.58 5.62
CA LYS A 487 -4.10 -27.81 4.84
C LYS A 487 -3.82 -27.53 3.36
N ASP A 488 -4.47 -26.53 2.78
CA ASP A 488 -4.33 -26.19 1.37
C ASP A 488 -2.96 -25.57 1.06
N LEU A 489 -2.32 -24.97 2.08
CA LEU A 489 -1.02 -24.34 1.95
C LEU A 489 0.13 -25.35 2.06
N ILE A 490 0.13 -26.18 3.10
CA ILE A 490 1.28 -27.05 3.44
C ILE A 490 0.98 -28.56 3.38
N GLY A 491 -0.25 -28.95 3.06
CA GLY A 491 -0.69 -30.35 3.03
C GLY A 491 -0.99 -30.93 4.41
N ASP A 492 -1.12 -32.26 4.47
CA ASP A 492 -1.34 -33.06 5.68
C ASP A 492 -0.31 -34.18 5.88
N GLU A 493 0.65 -34.35 4.96
CA GLU A 493 1.77 -35.28 5.08
C GLU A 493 3.05 -34.56 5.54
N PHE A 494 3.48 -34.82 6.78
CA PHE A 494 4.71 -34.27 7.35
C PHE A 494 5.72 -35.36 7.70
N VAL A 495 7.00 -35.04 7.52
CA VAL A 495 8.12 -35.86 7.99
C VAL A 495 8.58 -35.29 9.32
N GLY A 496 8.45 -36.07 10.39
CA GLY A 496 8.96 -35.75 11.71
C GLY A 496 10.38 -36.27 11.93
N LYS A 497 10.81 -36.27 13.18
CA LYS A 497 12.08 -36.85 13.61
C LYS A 497 11.88 -38.31 14.02
N SER A 498 12.91 -39.13 13.78
CA SER A 498 12.95 -40.53 14.24
C SER A 498 11.75 -41.40 13.81
N GLY A 499 11.17 -41.13 12.64
CA GLY A 499 10.04 -41.90 12.10
C GLY A 499 8.66 -41.42 12.56
N ASP A 500 8.57 -40.39 13.40
CA ASP A 500 7.30 -39.76 13.74
C ASP A 500 6.67 -39.09 12.50
N THR A 501 5.36 -39.22 12.37
CA THR A 501 4.55 -38.57 11.33
C THR A 501 3.57 -37.61 12.00
N PRO A 502 3.97 -36.33 12.21
CA PRO A 502 3.14 -35.35 12.88
C PRO A 502 1.84 -35.11 12.13
N SER A 503 0.72 -35.00 12.84
CA SER A 503 -0.55 -34.63 12.21
C SER A 503 -0.68 -33.13 12.04
N LEU A 504 -1.39 -32.69 11.00
CA LEU A 504 -1.72 -31.28 10.77
C LEU A 504 -2.39 -30.61 11.99
N GLN A 505 -3.19 -31.38 12.74
CA GLN A 505 -3.89 -30.90 13.94
C GLN A 505 -2.95 -30.42 15.05
N SER A 506 -1.69 -30.89 15.06
CA SER A 506 -0.69 -30.44 16.02
C SER A 506 -0.33 -28.95 15.88
N MET A 507 -0.73 -28.27 14.80
CA MET A 507 -0.47 -26.84 14.57
C MET A 507 -1.60 -25.91 15.01
N LYS A 508 -2.71 -26.47 15.51
CA LYS A 508 -3.87 -25.70 15.96
C LYS A 508 -3.49 -24.72 17.09
N ASN A 509 -3.95 -23.48 17.01
CA ASN A 509 -3.67 -22.40 17.97
C ASN A 509 -2.18 -22.07 18.18
N LYS A 510 -1.33 -22.39 17.20
CA LYS A 510 0.11 -22.10 17.25
C LYS A 510 0.51 -20.99 16.28
N VAL A 511 1.65 -20.37 16.57
CA VAL A 511 2.44 -19.67 15.57
C VAL A 511 3.24 -20.71 14.80
N VAL A 512 3.11 -20.71 13.48
CA VAL A 512 3.81 -21.63 12.58
C VAL A 512 4.79 -20.86 11.71
N GLY A 513 6.08 -21.19 11.81
CA GLY A 513 7.11 -20.70 10.92
C GLY A 513 7.28 -21.59 9.70
N LEU A 514 6.85 -21.13 8.52
CA LEU A 514 7.12 -21.82 7.27
C LEU A 514 8.49 -21.43 6.72
N TYR A 515 9.44 -22.35 6.78
CA TYR A 515 10.85 -22.11 6.52
C TYR A 515 11.27 -22.67 5.15
N PHE A 516 11.58 -21.79 4.20
CA PHE A 516 12.07 -22.13 2.87
C PHE A 516 13.60 -22.10 2.84
N SER A 517 14.21 -23.25 2.56
CA SER A 517 15.67 -23.41 2.63
C SER A 517 16.17 -24.59 1.79
N ALA A 518 17.49 -24.68 1.60
CA ALA A 518 18.14 -25.82 0.95
C ALA A 518 19.59 -26.01 1.42
N HIS A 519 20.04 -27.26 1.42
CA HIS A 519 21.38 -27.68 1.83
C HIS A 519 22.47 -27.04 0.98
N TRP A 520 22.25 -27.00 -0.34
CA TRP A 520 23.21 -26.49 -1.32
C TRP A 520 23.44 -24.97 -1.21
N CYS A 521 22.63 -24.26 -0.42
CA CYS A 521 22.66 -22.80 -0.31
C CYS A 521 23.49 -22.33 0.91
N PRO A 522 24.65 -21.67 0.72
CA PRO A 522 25.49 -21.22 1.83
C PRO A 522 24.83 -20.28 2.86
N PRO A 523 24.08 -19.22 2.47
CA PRO A 523 23.42 -18.36 3.45
C PRO A 523 22.33 -19.10 4.24
N CYS A 524 21.74 -20.17 3.69
CA CYS A 524 20.79 -21.03 4.40
C CYS A 524 21.46 -21.79 5.54
N ARG A 525 22.61 -22.41 5.27
CA ARG A 525 23.41 -23.11 6.29
C ARG A 525 23.88 -22.17 7.41
N GLY A 526 24.12 -20.90 7.11
CA GLY A 526 24.46 -19.89 8.12
C GLY A 526 23.28 -19.42 8.98
N PHE A 527 22.04 -19.48 8.47
CA PHE A 527 20.84 -19.04 9.20
C PHE A 527 20.21 -20.15 10.04
N THR A 528 20.29 -21.40 9.57
CA THR A 528 19.60 -22.56 10.19
C THR A 528 19.96 -22.77 11.67
N PRO A 529 21.24 -22.73 12.08
CA PRO A 529 21.60 -22.89 13.49
C PRO A 529 21.04 -21.77 14.38
N LYS A 530 20.91 -20.55 13.85
CA LYS A 530 20.33 -19.42 14.58
C LYS A 530 18.84 -19.62 14.82
N LEU A 531 18.13 -20.10 13.79
CA LEU A 531 16.72 -20.43 13.88
C LEU A 531 16.48 -21.63 14.82
N ALA A 532 17.36 -22.65 14.79
CA ALA A 532 17.30 -23.80 15.70
C ALA A 532 17.42 -23.37 17.17
N LYS A 533 18.38 -22.51 17.51
CA LYS A 533 18.55 -21.97 18.87
C LYS A 533 17.26 -21.29 19.38
N VAL A 534 16.66 -20.43 18.56
CA VAL A 534 15.41 -19.74 18.90
C VAL A 534 14.25 -20.72 19.06
N TYR A 535 14.13 -21.68 18.14
CA TYR A 535 13.09 -22.71 18.21
C TYR A 535 13.21 -23.54 19.49
N GLU A 536 14.40 -24.04 19.82
CA GLU A 536 14.62 -24.86 21.02
C GLU A 536 14.31 -24.09 22.31
N LYS A 537 14.68 -22.80 22.38
CA LYS A 537 14.33 -21.94 23.50
C LYS A 537 12.80 -21.83 23.66
N LEU A 538 12.10 -21.44 22.60
CA LEU A 538 10.63 -21.29 22.62
C LEU A 538 9.93 -22.62 22.97
N LYS A 539 10.42 -23.76 22.46
CA LYS A 539 9.91 -25.09 22.83
C LYS A 539 10.18 -25.43 24.29
N GLY A 540 11.35 -25.06 24.83
CA GLY A 540 11.71 -25.25 26.23
C GLY A 540 10.89 -24.40 27.20
N GLU A 541 10.49 -23.20 26.78
CA GLU A 541 9.60 -22.29 27.52
C GLU A 541 8.12 -22.67 27.40
N GLY A 542 7.78 -23.63 26.54
CA GLY A 542 6.41 -24.11 26.32
C GLY A 542 5.57 -23.19 25.44
N GLU A 543 6.19 -22.27 24.71
CA GLU A 543 5.49 -21.37 23.79
C GLU A 543 4.83 -22.15 22.64
N PRO A 544 3.64 -21.74 22.17
CA PRO A 544 2.90 -22.42 21.12
C PRO A 544 3.50 -22.11 19.74
N PHE A 545 4.74 -22.55 19.52
CA PHE A 545 5.51 -22.33 18.30
C PHE A 545 5.86 -23.65 17.62
N GLU A 546 5.78 -23.68 16.29
CA GLU A 546 6.21 -24.81 15.47
C GLU A 546 6.87 -24.31 14.17
N ILE A 547 7.83 -25.04 13.63
CA ILE A 547 8.45 -24.73 12.34
C ILE A 547 8.17 -25.87 11.36
N VAL A 548 7.81 -25.50 10.12
CA VAL A 548 7.62 -26.43 9.02
C VAL A 548 8.64 -26.12 7.94
N PHE A 549 9.55 -27.06 7.71
CA PHE A 549 10.55 -26.95 6.67
C PHE A 549 9.95 -27.23 5.29
N ALA A 550 10.06 -26.27 4.38
CA ALA A 550 9.73 -26.37 2.97
C ALA A 550 11.02 -26.41 2.14
N SER A 551 11.48 -27.63 1.84
CA SER A 551 12.77 -27.86 1.18
C SER A 551 12.78 -27.48 -0.30
N PHE A 552 13.87 -26.83 -0.71
CA PHE A 552 14.25 -26.56 -2.10
C PHE A 552 15.47 -27.41 -2.53
N ASP A 553 15.75 -28.48 -1.79
CA ASP A 553 16.79 -29.45 -2.12
C ASP A 553 16.46 -30.20 -3.40
N ARG A 554 17.48 -30.49 -4.19
CA ARG A 554 17.30 -31.01 -5.55
C ARG A 554 17.01 -32.51 -5.57
N ASN A 555 17.35 -33.20 -4.50
CA ASN A 555 17.15 -34.64 -4.33
C ASN A 555 16.92 -34.98 -2.86
N THR A 556 16.49 -36.22 -2.63
CA THR A 556 16.09 -36.71 -1.32
C THR A 556 17.30 -36.86 -0.37
N GLU A 557 18.50 -37.12 -0.90
CA GLU A 557 19.72 -37.24 -0.10
C GLU A 557 20.11 -35.90 0.53
N GLN A 558 20.15 -34.83 -0.28
CA GLN A 558 20.41 -33.47 0.21
C GLN A 558 19.36 -33.02 1.21
N PHE A 559 18.09 -33.34 0.95
CA PHE A 559 17.01 -33.09 1.88
C PHE A 559 17.23 -33.78 3.22
N ASN A 560 17.49 -35.10 3.22
CA ASN A 560 17.65 -35.87 4.44
C ASN A 560 18.87 -35.41 5.27
N GLU A 561 20.00 -35.17 4.61
CA GLU A 561 21.22 -34.68 5.25
C GLU A 561 20.95 -33.36 5.98
N TYR A 562 20.40 -32.37 5.27
CA TYR A 562 20.18 -31.05 5.84
C TYR A 562 19.02 -31.00 6.83
N PHE A 563 17.94 -31.74 6.54
CA PHE A 563 16.84 -31.89 7.48
C PHE A 563 17.33 -32.51 8.78
N SER A 564 18.31 -33.42 8.78
CA SER A 564 18.83 -34.06 10.00
C SER A 564 19.39 -33.07 11.02
N GLU A 565 19.87 -31.91 10.58
CA GLU A 565 20.40 -30.83 11.44
C GLU A 565 19.32 -29.95 12.08
N MET A 566 18.06 -30.10 11.66
CA MET A 566 16.96 -29.24 12.11
C MET A 566 16.16 -29.90 13.24
N PRO A 567 15.68 -29.17 14.27
CA PRO A 567 14.89 -29.76 15.37
C PRO A 567 13.37 -29.82 15.13
N TRP A 568 12.89 -29.42 13.94
CA TRP A 568 11.47 -29.29 13.60
C TRP A 568 11.04 -30.26 12.49
N ILE A 569 9.78 -30.13 12.03
CA ILE A 569 9.16 -31.03 11.05
C ILE A 569 9.33 -30.50 9.62
N ALA A 570 9.10 -31.34 8.61
CA ALA A 570 9.20 -30.95 7.20
C ALA A 570 7.98 -31.36 6.38
N ILE A 571 7.67 -30.58 5.35
CA ILE A 571 6.87 -31.05 4.23
C ILE A 571 7.66 -32.15 3.52
N LYS A 572 6.99 -33.24 3.16
CA LYS A 572 7.60 -34.35 2.41
C LYS A 572 8.31 -33.84 1.16
N HIS A 573 9.59 -34.23 1.00
CA HIS A 573 10.39 -33.85 -0.17
C HIS A 573 9.76 -34.36 -1.47
N GLY A 574 9.85 -33.56 -2.52
CA GLY A 574 9.22 -33.85 -3.82
C GLY A 574 7.71 -33.60 -3.88
N SER A 575 7.06 -33.28 -2.76
CA SER A 575 5.66 -32.85 -2.76
C SER A 575 5.50 -31.46 -3.40
N ALA A 576 4.35 -31.21 -4.03
CA ALA A 576 4.08 -29.92 -4.67
C ALA A 576 3.92 -28.78 -3.64
N GLN A 577 3.61 -29.11 -2.39
CA GLN A 577 3.22 -28.21 -1.30
C GLN A 577 4.29 -27.16 -1.00
N ALA A 578 5.56 -27.55 -0.93
CA ALA A 578 6.65 -26.60 -0.72
C ALA A 578 6.71 -25.53 -1.84
N GLY A 579 6.54 -25.96 -3.10
CA GLY A 579 6.47 -25.05 -4.25
C GLY A 579 5.17 -24.21 -4.27
N MET A 580 4.03 -24.79 -3.89
CA MET A 580 2.76 -24.08 -3.79
C MET A 580 2.82 -22.96 -2.75
N ALA A 581 3.34 -23.26 -1.57
CA ALA A 581 3.47 -22.28 -0.50
C ALA A 581 4.50 -21.20 -0.84
N ALA A 582 5.61 -21.57 -1.50
CA ALA A 582 6.58 -20.60 -1.99
C ALA A 582 5.96 -19.62 -3.00
N GLY A 583 5.15 -20.12 -3.94
CA GLY A 583 4.42 -19.30 -4.89
C GLY A 583 3.41 -18.37 -4.19
N LYS A 584 2.63 -18.89 -3.23
CA LYS A 584 1.65 -18.11 -2.46
C LYS A 584 2.27 -16.91 -1.74
N PHE A 585 3.49 -17.07 -1.20
CA PHE A 585 4.20 -15.98 -0.51
C PHE A 585 5.18 -15.21 -1.39
N GLY A 586 5.27 -15.53 -2.68
CA GLY A 586 6.18 -14.86 -3.61
C GLY A 586 7.65 -15.03 -3.25
N ILE A 587 8.05 -16.19 -2.73
CA ILE A 587 9.42 -16.49 -2.32
C ILE A 587 10.34 -16.50 -3.54
N ARG A 588 11.22 -15.51 -3.64
CA ARG A 588 12.19 -15.35 -4.74
C ARG A 588 13.62 -15.71 -4.37
N GLY A 589 13.88 -16.00 -3.10
CA GLY A 589 15.20 -16.33 -2.57
C GLY A 589 15.13 -17.07 -1.25
N ILE A 590 16.17 -17.84 -0.95
CA ILE A 590 16.33 -18.60 0.29
C ILE A 590 17.62 -18.15 1.00
N PRO A 591 17.68 -18.13 2.35
CA PRO A 591 16.62 -18.57 3.26
C PRO A 591 15.48 -17.55 3.38
N SER A 592 14.24 -18.04 3.49
CA SER A 592 13.06 -17.23 3.78
C SER A 592 12.21 -17.89 4.87
N LEU A 593 11.72 -17.11 5.83
CA LEU A 593 10.83 -17.57 6.90
C LEU A 593 9.56 -16.72 6.91
N ILE A 594 8.41 -17.38 6.92
CA ILE A 594 7.09 -16.75 7.01
C ILE A 594 6.43 -17.18 8.32
N LEU A 595 5.97 -16.24 9.14
CA LEU A 595 5.22 -16.53 10.35
C LEU A 595 3.71 -16.46 10.09
N LEU A 596 3.04 -17.55 10.45
CA LEU A 596 1.62 -17.74 10.33
C LEU A 596 1.02 -17.87 11.73
N LYS A 597 -0.14 -17.25 11.97
CA LYS A 597 -0.98 -17.59 13.12
C LYS A 597 -2.03 -18.59 12.64
N VAL A 598 -2.16 -19.73 13.33
CA VAL A 598 -3.14 -20.76 13.01
C VAL A 598 -4.23 -20.73 14.08
N ASP A 599 -5.49 -20.58 13.66
CA ASP A 599 -6.64 -20.54 14.55
C ASP A 599 -7.15 -21.94 14.92
N GLU A 600 -8.26 -21.96 15.67
CA GLU A 600 -8.88 -23.18 16.16
C GLU A 600 -9.48 -24.03 15.01
N GLN A 601 -9.87 -23.37 13.92
CA GLN A 601 -10.48 -23.94 12.72
C GLN A 601 -9.45 -24.23 11.63
N MET A 602 -8.16 -24.21 11.95
CA MET A 602 -7.04 -24.44 11.03
C MET A 602 -6.94 -23.40 9.89
N ASN A 603 -7.57 -22.24 10.04
CA ASN A 603 -7.26 -21.12 9.15
C ASN A 603 -5.93 -20.50 9.56
N TYR A 604 -5.14 -20.11 8.58
CA TYR A 604 -3.89 -19.40 8.83
C TYR A 604 -4.04 -17.92 8.47
N THR A 605 -3.29 -17.07 9.16
CA THR A 605 -3.07 -15.66 8.79
C THR A 605 -1.58 -15.37 8.79
N ALA A 606 -1.03 -14.94 7.66
CA ALA A 606 0.38 -14.58 7.58
C ALA A 606 0.60 -13.16 8.10
N PHE A 607 1.33 -13.02 9.20
CA PHE A 607 1.54 -11.72 9.85
C PHE A 607 2.97 -11.18 9.70
N ASP A 608 3.96 -12.05 9.42
CA ASP A 608 5.31 -11.63 9.07
C ASP A 608 5.85 -12.45 7.89
N LYS A 609 6.03 -11.78 6.75
CA LYS A 609 6.54 -12.40 5.51
C LYS A 609 8.05 -12.24 5.31
N ALA A 610 8.75 -11.64 6.28
CA ALA A 610 10.19 -11.40 6.25
C ALA A 610 10.86 -11.81 7.57
N ALA A 611 10.33 -12.84 8.23
CA ALA A 611 10.68 -13.21 9.59
C ALA A 611 12.13 -13.68 9.79
N THR A 612 12.85 -13.98 8.69
CA THR A 612 14.31 -14.16 8.74
C THR A 612 15.02 -12.93 9.33
N MET A 613 14.49 -11.72 9.10
CA MET A 613 15.02 -10.49 9.70
C MET A 613 14.59 -10.32 11.15
N THR A 614 13.36 -10.73 11.49
CA THR A 614 12.82 -10.71 12.84
C THR A 614 13.68 -11.57 13.79
N VAL A 615 13.94 -12.82 13.40
CA VAL A 615 14.81 -13.74 14.16
C VAL A 615 16.26 -13.24 14.26
N LYS A 616 16.76 -12.51 13.25
CA LYS A 616 18.11 -11.91 13.31
C LYS A 616 18.19 -10.72 14.27
N ARG A 617 17.11 -9.95 14.42
CA ARG A 617 17.05 -8.78 15.31
C ARG A 617 16.76 -9.19 16.76
N ASP A 618 16.05 -10.29 16.95
CA ASP A 618 15.70 -10.85 18.25
C ASP A 618 16.18 -12.32 18.35
N PRO A 619 17.50 -12.55 18.46
CA PRO A 619 18.08 -13.90 18.50
C PRO A 619 17.78 -14.65 19.81
N GLU A 620 17.26 -13.95 20.82
CA GLU A 620 16.84 -14.52 22.10
C GLU A 620 15.31 -14.63 22.20
N ALA A 621 14.55 -14.27 21.15
CA ALA A 621 13.09 -14.37 21.08
C ALA A 621 12.34 -13.67 22.23
N GLU A 622 12.89 -12.59 22.78
CA GLU A 622 12.29 -11.85 23.90
C GLU A 622 10.97 -11.16 23.51
N ALA A 623 10.78 -10.87 22.22
CA ALA A 623 9.58 -10.23 21.69
C ALA A 623 8.57 -11.23 21.10
N PHE A 624 8.74 -12.54 21.31
CA PHE A 624 7.78 -13.55 20.86
C PHE A 624 6.41 -13.34 21.55
N PRO A 625 5.26 -13.45 20.85
CA PRO A 625 5.04 -13.91 19.46
C PRO A 625 5.12 -12.79 18.39
N TRP A 626 6.19 -11.99 18.35
CA TRP A 626 6.57 -11.03 17.31
C TRP A 626 5.40 -10.33 16.60
N GLY A 627 4.59 -9.59 17.36
CA GLY A 627 3.48 -8.82 16.79
C GLY A 627 2.35 -9.67 16.20
N ALA A 628 2.25 -10.95 16.57
CA ALA A 628 1.13 -11.79 16.20
C ALA A 628 -0.18 -11.13 16.67
N PRO A 629 -1.22 -11.08 15.81
CA PRO A 629 -2.48 -10.46 16.15
C PRO A 629 -3.10 -11.14 17.37
N SER A 630 -3.76 -10.36 18.26
CA SER A 630 -4.54 -10.92 19.36
C SER A 630 -5.71 -11.76 18.83
N THR A 631 -6.16 -12.75 19.60
CA THR A 631 -7.33 -13.58 19.27
C THR A 631 -8.60 -12.75 19.15
#